data_AF-A0A8T9PY03-F1
#
_entry.id   AF-A0A8T9PY03-F1
#
_cell.length_a   1.000
_cell.length_b   1.000
_cell.length_c   1.000
_cell.angle_alpha   90.00
_cell.angle_beta   90.00
_cell.angle_gamma   90.00
#
_symmetry.space_group_name_H-M   'P 1'
#
loop_
_entity.id
_entity.type
_entity.pdbx_description
1 polymer ?
#
loop_
_entity_poly.entity_id
_entity_poly.type
_entity_poly.pdbx_seq_one_letter_code
_entity_poly.pdbx_strand_id
1 'polypeptide(L)'
;MNVGDRVRLLTGREEGIITRLLDSELVEVAIDNDFTIPVLRREVVVVAAEETKTFGLSASAAAAEKKMAANGAVQASKAAKAAGVATQPAAKKSEGPDAPPAPKAAPVQKGLYLALTHQSPELLALHIINHTERDVLFTYGEETAGKYRALYADKLKAKSVSVPLGHWHLKDFDKWPAPVIQLLPHLLNDTTAYELLTKRVQFKANSFYTSRQANVPVLQREAYLFQLDEKPRYRWP
;
A
#
# COMPACT_ATOMS: atom_id res chain seq x y z
N MET A 1 12.48 -2.97 30.95
CA MET A 1 12.02 -3.84 29.86
C MET A 1 12.73 -5.15 30.00
N ASN A 2 12.09 -6.04 30.76
CA ASN A 2 12.49 -7.41 30.97
C ASN A 2 11.45 -8.32 30.31
N VAL A 3 11.81 -9.58 30.11
CA VAL A 3 10.86 -10.62 29.70
C VAL A 3 9.75 -10.70 30.75
N GLY A 4 8.49 -10.67 30.31
CA GLY A 4 7.31 -10.64 31.18
C GLY A 4 6.69 -9.26 31.39
N ASP A 5 7.35 -8.17 30.98
CA ASP A 5 6.77 -6.82 31.06
C ASP A 5 5.60 -6.68 30.07
N ARG A 6 4.49 -6.08 30.53
CA ARG A 6 3.40 -5.66 29.65
C ARG A 6 3.81 -4.37 28.96
N VAL A 7 3.62 -4.34 27.65
CA VAL A 7 4.04 -3.24 26.82
C VAL A 7 2.98 -2.84 25.82
N ARG A 8 2.95 -1.56 25.47
CA ARG A 8 2.10 -1.01 24.41
C ARG A 8 2.98 -0.59 23.25
N LEU A 9 2.56 -0.94 22.04
CA LEU A 9 3.23 -0.52 20.82
C LEU A 9 2.91 0.95 20.53
N LEU A 10 3.89 1.73 20.07
CA LEU A 10 3.71 3.14 19.68
C LEU A 10 2.98 3.29 18.34
N THR A 11 3.10 2.29 17.47
CA THR A 11 2.54 2.27 16.12
C THR A 11 1.08 1.79 16.08
N GLY A 12 0.52 1.38 17.23
CA GLY A 12 -0.84 0.85 17.34
C GLY A 12 -1.50 1.07 18.70
N ARG A 13 -2.70 0.50 18.89
CA ARG A 13 -3.37 0.40 20.21
C ARG A 13 -3.17 -0.97 20.87
N GLU A 14 -2.26 -1.76 20.32
CA GLU A 14 -2.03 -3.13 20.73
C GLU A 14 -1.16 -3.14 21.99
N GLU A 15 -1.56 -3.98 22.93
CA GLU A 15 -0.80 -4.28 24.13
C GLU A 15 -0.37 -5.74 24.07
N GLY A 16 0.84 -6.02 24.51
CA GLY A 16 1.37 -7.37 24.52
C GLY A 16 2.35 -7.58 25.67
N ILE A 17 2.87 -8.80 25.75
CA ILE A 17 3.86 -9.20 26.77
C ILE A 17 5.17 -9.56 26.07
N ILE A 18 6.29 -9.07 26.59
CA ILE A 18 7.60 -9.45 26.07
C ILE A 18 7.87 -10.91 26.42
N THR A 19 8.00 -11.77 25.41
CA THR A 19 8.29 -13.21 25.58
C THR A 19 9.78 -13.51 25.47
N ARG A 20 10.51 -12.75 24.65
CA ARG A 20 11.95 -12.96 24.42
C ARG A 20 12.65 -11.67 23.99
N LEU A 21 13.90 -11.52 24.42
CA LEU A 21 14.83 -10.51 23.93
C LEU A 21 15.73 -11.19 22.89
N LEU A 22 15.66 -10.76 21.63
CA LEU A 22 16.47 -11.36 20.56
C LEU A 22 17.84 -10.68 20.49
N ASP A 23 17.86 -9.36 20.67
CA ASP A 23 19.06 -8.52 20.69
C ASP A 23 18.82 -7.27 21.56
N SER A 24 19.82 -6.40 21.68
CA SER A 24 19.75 -5.13 22.43
C SER A 24 18.61 -4.22 21.95
N GLU A 25 18.29 -4.26 20.66
CA GLU A 25 17.26 -3.42 20.04
C GLU A 25 16.00 -4.17 19.59
N LEU A 26 15.98 -5.50 19.57
CA LEU A 26 14.89 -6.30 19.01
C LEU A 26 14.23 -7.19 20.08
N VAL A 27 12.92 -7.06 20.25
CA VAL A 27 12.14 -7.78 21.27
C VAL A 27 10.93 -8.48 20.65
N GLU A 28 10.63 -9.70 21.11
CA GLU A 28 9.40 -10.41 20.74
C GLU A 28 8.28 -10.02 21.69
N VAL A 29 7.18 -9.51 21.12
CA VAL A 29 5.96 -9.15 21.85
C VAL A 29 4.82 -10.07 21.41
N ALA A 30 4.18 -10.74 22.37
CA ALA A 30 2.97 -11.52 22.16
C ALA A 30 1.74 -10.65 22.42
N ILE A 31 0.91 -10.43 21.39
CA ILE A 31 -0.27 -9.54 21.45
C ILE A 31 -1.54 -10.36 21.70
N ASP A 32 -1.61 -11.58 21.14
CA ASP A 32 -2.68 -12.56 21.34
C ASP A 32 -2.07 -13.96 21.50
N ASN A 33 -2.77 -14.89 22.18
CA ASN A 33 -2.27 -16.17 22.73
C ASN A 33 -1.48 -17.12 21.80
N ASP A 34 -1.32 -16.82 20.51
CA ASP A 34 -0.49 -17.59 19.57
C ASP A 34 0.28 -16.71 18.54
N PHE A 35 0.29 -15.38 18.70
CA PHE A 35 0.93 -14.46 17.74
C PHE A 35 2.03 -13.61 18.38
N THR A 36 3.28 -13.94 18.04
CA THR A 36 4.49 -13.23 18.46
C THR A 36 5.05 -12.41 17.31
N ILE A 37 5.19 -11.10 17.51
CA ILE A 37 5.77 -10.19 16.52
C ILE A 37 7.11 -9.68 17.04
N PRO A 38 8.19 -9.77 16.25
CA PRO A 38 9.43 -9.10 16.56
C PRO A 38 9.27 -7.60 16.28
N VAL A 39 9.38 -6.80 17.34
CA VAL A 39 9.28 -5.34 17.28
C VAL A 39 10.53 -4.71 17.87
N LEU A 40 10.84 -3.50 17.43
CA LEU A 40 12.00 -2.78 17.93
C LEU A 40 11.71 -2.21 19.32
N ARG A 41 12.69 -2.28 20.22
CA ARG A 41 12.57 -1.77 21.60
C ARG A 41 12.16 -0.30 21.65
N ARG A 42 12.57 0.50 20.68
CA ARG A 42 12.21 1.94 20.56
C ARG A 42 10.73 2.17 20.22
N GLU A 43 10.03 1.15 19.74
CA GLU A 43 8.63 1.25 19.32
C GLU A 43 7.65 0.75 20.40
N VAL A 44 8.16 0.50 21.61
CA VAL A 44 7.46 -0.20 22.67
C VAL A 44 7.62 0.54 23.99
N VAL A 45 6.52 0.74 24.72
CA VAL A 45 6.49 1.44 26.02
C VAL A 45 5.98 0.49 27.10
N VAL A 46 6.61 0.48 28.27
CA VAL A 46 6.19 -0.34 29.42
C VAL A 46 4.92 0.24 30.02
N VAL A 47 3.89 -0.59 30.17
CA VAL A 47 2.66 -0.23 30.89
C VAL A 47 2.78 -0.77 32.31
N ALA A 48 3.09 0.11 33.26
CA ALA A 48 3.10 -0.27 34.67
C ALA A 48 1.66 -0.33 35.21
N ALA A 49 1.36 -1.34 36.03
CA ALA A 49 0.03 -1.55 36.61
C ALA A 49 -0.49 -0.38 37.47
N GLU A 50 0.37 0.57 37.83
CA GLU A 50 0.02 1.76 38.59
C GLU A 50 -0.51 2.92 37.73
N GLU A 51 -0.26 2.94 36.41
CA GLU A 51 -0.71 4.01 35.51
C GLU A 51 -2.20 3.91 35.13
N THR A 52 -2.81 2.73 35.29
CA THR A 52 -4.24 2.51 34.97
C THR A 52 -5.18 3.26 35.91
N LYS A 53 -4.75 3.55 37.14
CA LYS A 53 -5.59 4.21 38.16
C LYS A 53 -5.76 5.71 37.92
N THR A 54 -4.80 6.35 37.24
CA THR A 54 -4.80 7.81 37.03
C THR A 54 -5.53 8.22 35.75
N PHE A 55 -5.54 7.37 34.71
CA PHE A 55 -6.15 7.67 33.41
C PHE A 55 -7.60 7.16 33.24
N GLY A 56 -8.11 6.31 34.14
CA GLY A 56 -9.48 5.79 34.07
C GLY A 56 -10.59 6.80 34.36
N LEU A 57 -10.27 7.99 34.89
CA LEU A 57 -11.26 8.98 35.32
C LEU A 57 -11.80 9.85 34.16
N SER A 58 -11.01 10.13 33.12
CA SER A 58 -11.44 11.02 32.02
C SER A 58 -12.21 10.33 30.89
N ALA A 59 -12.09 9.00 30.75
CA ALA A 59 -12.86 8.22 29.78
C ALA A 59 -14.30 7.92 30.23
N SER A 60 -14.59 8.03 31.54
CA SER A 60 -15.93 7.78 32.09
C SER A 60 -16.91 8.94 31.88
N ALA A 61 -16.41 10.17 31.70
CA ALA A 61 -17.23 11.35 31.43
C ALA A 61 -17.79 11.39 29.99
N ALA A 62 -17.01 10.93 29.00
CA ALA A 62 -17.44 10.89 27.59
C ALA A 62 -18.37 9.71 27.25
N ALA A 63 -18.42 8.68 28.10
CA ALA A 63 -19.30 7.52 27.93
C ALA A 63 -20.70 7.72 28.55
N ALA A 64 -20.86 8.67 29.47
CA ALA A 64 -22.14 8.98 30.11
C ALA A 64 -23.08 9.79 29.21
N GLU A 65 -22.54 10.65 28.34
CA GLU A 65 -23.34 11.51 27.46
C GLU A 65 -23.91 10.77 26.24
N LYS A 66 -23.26 9.67 25.81
CA LYS A 66 -23.71 8.86 24.66
C LYS A 66 -24.79 7.82 25.03
N LYS A 67 -25.01 7.54 26.31
CA LYS A 67 -26.06 6.61 26.80
C LYS A 67 -27.42 7.26 27.01
N MET A 68 -27.53 8.60 26.99
CA MET A 68 -28.82 9.28 27.15
C MET A 68 -29.57 9.51 25.82
N ALA A 69 -28.92 9.33 24.66
CA ALA A 69 -29.55 9.46 23.34
C ALA A 69 -30.17 8.15 22.79
N ALA A 70 -29.87 6.98 23.40
CA ALA A 70 -30.28 5.66 22.88
C ALA A 70 -31.61 5.14 23.43
N ASN A 71 -32.19 5.78 24.45
CA ASN A 71 -33.44 5.32 25.09
C ASN A 71 -34.73 5.84 24.43
N GLY A 72 -34.64 6.66 23.37
CA GLY A 72 -35.82 7.15 22.64
C GLY A 72 -36.35 6.23 21.53
N ALA A 73 -35.59 5.21 21.11
CA ALA A 73 -35.92 4.40 19.92
C ALA A 73 -36.54 3.03 20.22
N VAL A 74 -36.70 2.66 21.49
CA VAL A 74 -37.13 1.30 21.90
C VAL A 74 -38.65 1.18 22.10
N GLN A 75 -39.42 2.27 21.97
CA GLN A 75 -40.88 2.24 22.13
C GLN A 75 -41.71 2.19 20.83
N ALA A 76 -41.10 2.16 19.64
CA ALA A 76 -41.86 2.25 18.38
C ALA A 76 -41.87 0.97 17.50
N SER A 77 -41.23 -0.13 17.91
CA SER A 77 -41.10 -1.34 17.07
C SER A 77 -41.84 -2.57 17.58
N LYS A 78 -42.72 -2.43 18.59
CA LYS A 78 -43.51 -3.54 19.14
C LYS A 78 -44.98 -3.60 18.70
N ALA A 79 -45.35 -2.89 17.63
CA ALA A 79 -46.69 -2.93 17.06
C ALA A 79 -46.65 -2.92 15.52
N ALA A 80 -46.37 -4.07 14.89
CA ALA A 80 -46.79 -4.41 13.52
C ALA A 80 -46.23 -5.79 13.11
N LYS A 81 -46.71 -6.86 13.77
CA LYS A 81 -46.60 -8.23 13.26
C LYS A 81 -48.01 -8.73 13.00
N ALA A 82 -48.62 -8.30 11.89
CA ALA A 82 -49.86 -8.83 11.37
C ALA A 82 -49.95 -8.56 9.85
N ALA A 83 -50.23 -9.62 9.08
CA ALA A 83 -50.38 -9.70 7.62
C ALA A 83 -49.06 -9.46 6.84
N GLY A 84 -48.43 -10.44 6.17
CA GLY A 84 -48.97 -11.54 5.39
C GLY A 84 -49.21 -11.08 3.96
N VAL A 85 -48.27 -11.35 3.05
CA VAL A 85 -48.41 -11.67 1.60
C VAL A 85 -47.01 -11.67 0.95
N ALA A 86 -46.74 -12.73 0.18
CA ALA A 86 -45.53 -12.92 -0.60
C ALA A 86 -45.64 -12.26 -1.98
N THR A 87 -44.54 -11.72 -2.51
CA THR A 87 -44.29 -11.62 -3.96
C THR A 87 -42.80 -11.43 -4.31
N GLN A 88 -42.49 -11.89 -5.51
CA GLN A 88 -41.21 -12.23 -6.15
C GLN A 88 -40.16 -11.12 -6.35
N PRO A 89 -38.90 -11.49 -6.64
CA PRO A 89 -37.82 -10.55 -6.95
C PRO A 89 -37.83 -10.16 -8.44
N ALA A 90 -37.77 -8.85 -8.72
CA ALA A 90 -37.49 -8.32 -10.05
C ALA A 90 -36.37 -7.27 -9.97
N ALA A 91 -35.16 -7.69 -10.32
CA ALA A 91 -34.03 -6.81 -10.51
C ALA A 91 -34.21 -6.03 -11.83
N LYS A 92 -34.42 -4.71 -11.73
CA LYS A 92 -34.29 -3.80 -12.87
C LYS A 92 -32.85 -3.28 -12.92
N LYS A 93 -32.12 -3.78 -13.93
CA LYS A 93 -30.87 -3.22 -14.43
C LYS A 93 -31.20 -1.91 -15.14
N SER A 94 -30.76 -0.78 -14.59
CA SER A 94 -30.76 0.51 -15.29
C SER A 94 -29.48 0.63 -16.11
N GLU A 95 -29.59 0.37 -17.41
CA GLU A 95 -28.61 0.78 -18.41
C GLU A 95 -28.72 2.29 -18.62
N GLY A 96 -27.66 3.00 -18.22
CA GLY A 96 -27.34 4.35 -18.65
C GLY A 96 -26.16 4.29 -19.63
N PRO A 97 -26.08 5.24 -20.59
CA PRO A 97 -25.47 5.03 -21.89
C PRO A 97 -23.95 4.83 -21.84
N ASP A 98 -23.49 3.87 -22.65
CA ASP A 98 -22.09 3.55 -22.91
C ASP A 98 -21.27 4.81 -23.14
N ALA A 99 -20.35 5.08 -22.21
CA ALA A 99 -19.20 5.91 -22.50
C ALA A 99 -18.42 5.26 -23.65
N PRO A 100 -17.96 6.03 -24.66
CA PRO A 100 -17.21 5.48 -25.78
C PRO A 100 -16.03 4.65 -25.25
N PRO A 101 -15.74 3.47 -25.82
CA PRO A 101 -14.62 2.66 -25.37
C PRO A 101 -13.34 3.46 -25.57
N ALA A 102 -12.72 3.86 -24.45
CA ALA A 102 -11.37 4.41 -24.47
C ALA A 102 -10.47 3.43 -25.24
N PRO A 103 -9.52 3.93 -26.06
CA PRO A 103 -8.66 3.09 -26.87
C PRO A 103 -8.04 2.02 -25.98
N LYS A 104 -8.29 0.75 -26.31
CA LYS A 104 -7.76 -0.41 -25.58
C LYS A 104 -6.24 -0.31 -25.63
N ALA A 105 -5.63 0.01 -24.49
CA ALA A 105 -4.19 0.04 -24.37
C ALA A 105 -3.64 -1.34 -24.74
N ALA A 106 -2.51 -1.37 -25.45
CA ALA A 106 -1.91 -2.61 -25.93
C ALA A 106 -1.62 -3.56 -24.75
N PRO A 107 -1.73 -4.89 -24.94
CA PRO A 107 -1.52 -5.85 -23.86
C PRO A 107 -0.13 -5.70 -23.24
N VAL A 108 -0.06 -5.78 -21.92
CA VAL A 108 1.19 -5.62 -21.17
C VAL A 108 2.13 -6.78 -21.48
N GLN A 109 3.32 -6.45 -21.98
CA GLN A 109 4.34 -7.41 -22.38
C GLN A 109 5.12 -7.94 -21.15
N LYS A 110 5.96 -8.97 -21.36
CA LYS A 110 6.97 -9.35 -20.37
C LYS A 110 8.01 -8.23 -20.29
N GLY A 111 8.33 -7.80 -19.07
CA GLY A 111 9.34 -6.77 -18.83
C GLY A 111 9.32 -6.20 -17.42
N LEU A 112 10.08 -5.13 -17.22
CA LEU A 112 10.11 -4.35 -15.98
C LEU A 112 9.35 -3.04 -16.18
N TYR A 113 8.47 -2.69 -15.24
CA TYR A 113 7.59 -1.54 -15.37
C TYR A 113 7.58 -0.68 -14.10
N LEU A 114 7.46 0.62 -14.29
CA LEU A 114 7.04 1.56 -13.27
C LEU A 114 5.52 1.70 -13.34
N ALA A 115 4.85 1.53 -12.21
CA ALA A 115 3.40 1.57 -12.12
C ALA A 115 2.94 2.64 -11.15
N LEU A 116 1.97 3.45 -11.57
CA LEU A 116 1.25 4.37 -10.69
C LEU A 116 -0.20 3.90 -10.54
N THR A 117 -0.60 3.69 -9.29
CA THR A 117 -1.90 3.11 -8.92
C THR A 117 -2.70 4.09 -8.09
N HIS A 118 -4.01 4.20 -8.31
CA HIS A 118 -4.85 5.06 -7.47
C HIS A 118 -5.01 4.45 -6.06
N GLN A 119 -4.55 5.19 -5.05
CA GLN A 119 -4.89 4.95 -3.65
C GLN A 119 -6.16 5.74 -3.27
N SER A 120 -6.34 6.90 -3.90
CA SER A 120 -7.56 7.68 -3.90
C SER A 120 -7.74 8.32 -5.29
N PRO A 121 -8.84 9.03 -5.56
CA PRO A 121 -9.05 9.69 -6.84
C PRO A 121 -7.92 10.64 -7.25
N GLU A 122 -7.27 11.30 -6.28
CA GLU A 122 -6.21 12.29 -6.53
C GLU A 122 -4.81 11.82 -6.09
N LEU A 123 -4.69 10.72 -5.32
CA LEU A 123 -3.44 10.21 -4.80
C LEU A 123 -3.01 8.92 -5.51
N LEU A 124 -1.81 8.94 -6.06
CA LEU A 124 -1.19 7.81 -6.74
C LEU A 124 -0.07 7.22 -5.87
N ALA A 125 0.02 5.90 -5.83
CA ALA A 125 1.15 5.17 -5.27
C ALA A 125 2.02 4.58 -6.38
N LEU A 126 3.32 4.82 -6.29
CA LEU A 126 4.33 4.38 -7.23
C LEU A 126 4.90 3.02 -6.82
N HIS A 127 4.98 2.09 -7.77
CA HIS A 127 5.48 0.73 -7.58
C HIS A 127 6.39 0.33 -8.74
N ILE A 128 7.25 -0.66 -8.51
CA ILE A 128 7.96 -1.37 -9.57
C ILE A 128 7.31 -2.74 -9.74
N ILE A 129 7.04 -3.11 -10.99
CA ILE A 129 6.44 -4.39 -11.35
C ILE A 129 7.45 -5.20 -12.15
N ASN A 130 7.65 -6.44 -11.72
CA ASN A 130 8.49 -7.40 -12.40
C ASN A 130 7.63 -8.46 -13.09
N HIS A 131 7.41 -8.30 -14.39
CA HIS A 131 6.74 -9.33 -15.21
C HIS A 131 7.72 -10.36 -15.79
N THR A 132 9.00 -10.31 -15.44
CA THR A 132 10.00 -11.29 -15.88
C THR A 132 9.97 -12.54 -15.02
N GLU A 133 10.75 -13.55 -15.40
CA GLU A 133 10.92 -14.82 -14.68
C GLU A 133 12.18 -14.82 -13.80
N ARG A 134 12.80 -13.64 -13.60
CA ARG A 134 14.04 -13.48 -12.84
C ARG A 134 13.85 -12.53 -11.69
N ASP A 135 14.68 -12.67 -10.66
CA ASP A 135 14.75 -11.69 -9.59
C ASP A 135 15.46 -10.43 -10.10
N VAL A 136 15.17 -9.29 -9.49
CA VAL A 136 15.78 -8.00 -9.83
C VAL A 136 16.20 -7.30 -8.55
N LEU A 137 17.47 -6.94 -8.45
CA LEU A 137 17.92 -5.99 -7.43
C LEU A 137 17.63 -4.59 -7.94
N PHE A 138 17.08 -3.72 -7.09
CA PHE A 138 16.75 -2.37 -7.51
C PHE A 138 17.06 -1.32 -6.45
N THR A 139 17.31 -0.10 -6.92
CA THR A 139 17.31 1.12 -6.12
C THR A 139 16.27 2.08 -6.68
N TYR A 140 15.70 2.88 -5.80
CA TYR A 140 14.78 3.95 -6.12
C TYR A 140 15.24 5.23 -5.43
N GLY A 141 15.27 6.30 -6.21
CA GLY A 141 15.43 7.64 -5.71
C GLY A 141 14.66 8.64 -6.56
N GLU A 142 14.70 9.89 -6.12
CA GLU A 142 14.02 11.00 -6.76
C GLU A 142 15.06 12.07 -7.13
N GLU A 143 14.87 12.70 -8.27
CA GLU A 143 15.67 13.84 -8.70
C GLU A 143 14.79 15.08 -8.87
N THR A 144 15.16 16.14 -8.16
CA THR A 144 14.49 17.45 -8.22
C THR A 144 15.54 18.52 -8.47
N ALA A 145 15.35 19.33 -9.52
CA ALA A 145 16.27 20.40 -9.89
C ALA A 145 17.76 19.95 -9.96
N GLY A 146 18.00 18.78 -10.57
CA GLY A 146 19.34 18.21 -10.73
C GLY A 146 19.95 17.58 -9.46
N LYS A 147 19.22 17.58 -8.34
CA LYS A 147 19.67 16.96 -7.09
C LYS A 147 19.00 15.61 -6.90
N TYR A 148 19.81 14.56 -6.88
CA TYR A 148 19.37 13.20 -6.63
C TYR A 148 19.32 12.89 -5.13
N ARG A 149 18.29 12.15 -4.71
CA ARG A 149 18.12 11.60 -3.37
C ARG A 149 17.71 10.13 -3.47
N ALA A 150 18.54 9.23 -2.94
CA ALA A 150 18.18 7.82 -2.80
C ALA A 150 17.14 7.65 -1.67
N LEU A 151 16.16 6.78 -1.88
CA LEU A 151 15.01 6.61 -0.98
C LEU A 151 14.76 5.16 -0.57
N TYR A 152 14.98 4.21 -1.48
CA TYR A 152 14.68 2.81 -1.22
C TYR A 152 15.60 1.90 -2.03
N ALA A 153 15.88 0.71 -1.53
CA ALA A 153 16.61 -0.33 -2.25
C ALA A 153 16.19 -1.71 -1.74
N ASP A 154 15.95 -2.63 -2.66
CA ASP A 154 15.46 -3.96 -2.31
C ASP A 154 15.62 -4.96 -3.47
N LYS A 155 15.26 -6.22 -3.22
CA LYS A 155 15.15 -7.27 -4.21
C LYS A 155 13.67 -7.52 -4.55
N LEU A 156 13.34 -7.42 -5.83
CA LEU A 156 12.03 -7.74 -6.36
C LEU A 156 12.03 -9.13 -6.99
N LYS A 157 11.14 -10.00 -6.52
CA LYS A 157 11.01 -11.38 -7.03
C LYS A 157 10.45 -11.42 -8.45
N ALA A 158 10.73 -12.49 -9.18
CA ALA A 158 10.04 -12.80 -10.43
C ALA A 158 8.51 -12.73 -10.24
N LYS A 159 7.79 -12.19 -11.23
CA LYS A 159 6.31 -12.11 -11.23
C LYS A 159 5.73 -11.45 -9.98
N SER A 160 6.36 -10.40 -9.46
CA SER A 160 5.93 -9.71 -8.24
C SER A 160 5.89 -8.19 -8.40
N VAL A 161 5.31 -7.52 -7.41
CA VAL A 161 5.21 -6.05 -7.31
C VAL A 161 5.91 -5.61 -6.03
N SER A 162 6.60 -4.47 -6.08
CA SER A 162 7.24 -3.88 -4.90
C SER A 162 6.21 -3.40 -3.88
N VAL A 163 6.67 -3.01 -2.69
CA VAL A 163 5.90 -2.11 -1.82
C VAL A 163 5.72 -0.74 -2.50
N PRO A 164 4.74 0.09 -2.08
CA PRO A 164 4.67 1.48 -2.51
C PRO A 164 5.98 2.21 -2.19
N LEU A 165 6.63 2.78 -3.20
CA LEU A 165 7.91 3.48 -3.07
C LEU A 165 7.72 4.99 -2.82
N GLY A 166 6.53 5.50 -3.12
CA GLY A 166 6.18 6.90 -2.94
C GLY A 166 4.70 7.16 -3.22
N HIS A 167 4.19 8.27 -2.71
CA HIS A 167 2.81 8.72 -2.93
C HIS A 167 2.84 10.12 -3.51
N TRP A 168 2.18 10.31 -4.65
CA TRP A 168 2.16 11.58 -5.37
C TRP A 168 0.74 12.03 -5.68
N HIS A 169 0.52 13.33 -5.54
CA HIS A 169 -0.78 13.94 -5.76
C HIS A 169 -0.90 14.45 -7.19
N LEU A 170 -2.01 14.13 -7.87
CA LEU A 170 -2.25 14.56 -9.26
C LEU A 170 -2.30 16.09 -9.41
N LYS A 171 -2.72 16.83 -8.36
CA LYS A 171 -2.70 18.31 -8.36
C LYS A 171 -1.29 18.90 -8.49
N ASP A 172 -0.27 18.17 -8.06
CA ASP A 172 1.13 18.62 -8.11
C ASP A 172 1.90 17.95 -9.24
N PHE A 173 1.22 17.46 -10.29
CA PHE A 173 1.83 16.77 -11.43
C PHE A 173 3.04 17.53 -12.01
N ASP A 174 2.92 18.84 -12.16
CA ASP A 174 3.98 19.70 -12.71
C ASP A 174 5.21 19.81 -11.80
N LYS A 175 5.08 19.46 -10.51
CA LYS A 175 6.13 19.50 -9.50
C LYS A 175 6.67 18.12 -9.16
N TRP A 176 6.19 17.06 -9.80
CA TRP A 176 6.66 15.71 -9.50
C TRP A 176 8.16 15.59 -9.78
N PRO A 177 8.91 14.93 -8.87
CA PRO A 177 10.31 14.64 -9.11
C PRO A 177 10.45 13.64 -10.27
N ALA A 178 11.63 13.59 -10.87
CA ALA A 178 11.96 12.51 -11.79
C ALA A 178 12.37 11.27 -10.97
N PRO A 179 11.60 10.17 -10.97
CA PRO A 179 12.06 8.94 -10.34
C PRO A 179 13.25 8.38 -11.12
N VAL A 180 14.28 8.02 -10.38
CA VAL A 180 15.50 7.38 -10.87
C VAL A 180 15.54 5.98 -10.30
N ILE A 181 15.41 4.99 -11.17
CA ILE A 181 15.41 3.57 -10.82
C ILE A 181 16.65 2.93 -11.43
N GLN A 182 17.43 2.24 -10.62
CA GLN A 182 18.49 1.35 -11.10
C GLN A 182 18.03 -0.08 -10.90
N LEU A 183 18.15 -0.91 -11.92
CA LEU A 183 17.66 -2.29 -11.95
C LEU A 183 18.79 -3.20 -12.41
N LEU A 184 19.10 -4.22 -11.63
CA LEU A 184 20.05 -5.28 -11.97
C LEU A 184 19.32 -6.62 -11.94
N PRO A 185 18.91 -7.16 -13.10
CA PRO A 185 18.38 -8.50 -13.18
C PRO A 185 19.39 -9.53 -12.68
N HIS A 186 18.90 -10.53 -11.96
CA HIS A 186 19.72 -11.59 -11.40
C HIS A 186 18.99 -12.93 -11.47
N LEU A 187 19.70 -13.95 -11.96
CA LEU A 187 19.25 -15.33 -11.94
C LEU A 187 20.39 -16.19 -11.38
N LEU A 188 20.11 -16.90 -10.29
CA LEU A 188 21.09 -17.76 -9.65
C LEU A 188 21.49 -18.91 -10.58
N ASN A 189 22.78 -19.19 -10.69
CA ASN A 189 23.37 -20.19 -11.58
C ASN A 189 23.17 -19.95 -13.08
N ASP A 190 22.76 -18.75 -13.47
CA ASP A 190 22.79 -18.33 -14.87
C ASP A 190 24.24 -18.10 -15.32
N THR A 191 24.52 -18.39 -16.59
CA THR A 191 25.83 -18.15 -17.22
C THR A 191 25.89 -16.77 -17.87
N THR A 192 24.78 -16.03 -17.87
CA THR A 192 24.67 -14.69 -18.46
C THR A 192 24.88 -13.60 -17.40
N ALA A 193 25.82 -12.69 -17.64
CA ALA A 193 25.93 -11.46 -16.88
C ALA A 193 24.94 -10.40 -17.41
N TYR A 194 24.15 -9.80 -16.51
CA TYR A 194 23.16 -8.78 -16.86
C TYR A 194 23.74 -7.37 -16.72
N GLU A 195 23.31 -6.47 -17.59
CA GLU A 195 23.66 -5.04 -17.52
C GLU A 195 22.80 -4.31 -16.48
N LEU A 196 23.39 -3.31 -15.81
CA LEU A 196 22.66 -2.40 -14.94
C LEU A 196 21.80 -1.46 -15.81
N LEU A 197 20.49 -1.53 -15.63
CA LEU A 197 19.56 -0.62 -16.28
C LEU A 197 19.33 0.58 -15.37
N THR A 198 19.72 1.78 -15.80
CA THR A 198 19.39 3.02 -15.10
C THR A 198 18.34 3.79 -15.90
N LYS A 199 17.19 4.04 -15.27
CA LYS A 199 16.10 4.80 -15.87
C LYS A 199 15.72 6.00 -15.03
N ARG A 200 15.79 7.16 -15.67
CA ARG A 200 15.18 8.40 -15.19
C ARG A 200 13.88 8.59 -15.97
N VAL A 201 12.75 8.56 -15.28
CA VAL A 201 11.45 8.74 -15.92
C VAL A 201 11.01 10.19 -15.72
N GLN A 202 10.58 10.85 -16.79
CA GLN A 202 9.92 12.15 -16.71
C GLN A 202 8.49 11.98 -17.20
N PHE A 203 7.52 12.33 -16.37
CA PHE A 203 6.11 12.26 -16.76
C PHE A 203 5.71 13.48 -17.58
N LYS A 204 5.01 13.24 -18.68
CA LYS A 204 4.38 14.27 -19.50
C LYS A 204 2.89 13.99 -19.55
N ALA A 205 2.05 15.00 -19.31
CA ALA A 205 0.60 14.83 -19.23
C ALA A 205 0.03 14.09 -20.46
N ASN A 206 0.45 14.47 -21.67
CA ASN A 206 -0.04 13.87 -22.92
C ASN A 206 0.19 12.36 -23.03
N SER A 207 1.33 11.86 -22.54
CA SER A 207 1.65 10.42 -22.58
C SER A 207 1.23 9.69 -21.32
N PHE A 208 1.06 10.41 -20.19
CA PHE A 208 0.74 9.82 -18.90
C PHE A 208 -0.64 9.14 -18.94
N TYR A 209 -1.70 9.86 -19.30
CA TYR A 209 -3.05 9.30 -19.28
C TYR A 209 -3.27 8.17 -20.29
N THR A 210 -2.56 8.22 -21.42
CA THR A 210 -2.57 7.20 -22.47
C THR A 210 -1.89 5.89 -22.03
N SER A 211 -1.01 5.95 -21.03
CA SER A 211 -0.34 4.77 -20.47
C SER A 211 -1.22 3.95 -19.52
N ARG A 212 -2.50 4.34 -19.33
CA ARG A 212 -3.43 3.65 -18.44
C ARG A 212 -3.75 2.27 -18.96
N GLN A 213 -3.46 1.27 -18.15
CA GLN A 213 -3.74 -0.13 -18.41
C GLN A 213 -4.83 -0.59 -17.45
N ALA A 214 -5.96 -1.05 -18.00
CA ALA A 214 -7.14 -1.40 -17.21
C ALA A 214 -6.93 -2.64 -16.32
N ASN A 215 -6.08 -3.57 -16.76
CA ASN A 215 -5.75 -4.75 -16.00
C ASN A 215 -4.25 -5.06 -16.14
N VAL A 216 -3.49 -4.76 -15.08
CA VAL A 216 -2.08 -5.07 -15.02
C VAL A 216 -1.88 -6.46 -14.41
N PRO A 217 -1.23 -7.40 -15.12
CA PRO A 217 -0.88 -8.70 -14.56
C PRO A 217 -0.13 -8.57 -13.24
N VAL A 218 -0.22 -9.58 -12.36
CA VAL A 218 0.34 -9.57 -10.99
C VAL A 218 -0.33 -8.59 -10.03
N LEU A 219 -0.58 -7.34 -10.45
CA LEU A 219 -1.21 -6.31 -9.65
C LEU A 219 -2.76 -6.45 -9.59
N GLN A 220 -3.36 -7.05 -10.63
CA GLN A 220 -4.80 -7.30 -10.81
C GLN A 220 -5.70 -6.08 -10.59
N ARG A 221 -5.20 -4.91 -10.98
CA ARG A 221 -5.93 -3.64 -10.95
C ARG A 221 -5.43 -2.73 -12.07
N GLU A 222 -6.08 -1.59 -12.24
CA GLU A 222 -5.63 -0.58 -13.19
C GLU A 222 -4.37 0.15 -12.69
N ALA A 223 -3.48 0.50 -13.61
CA ALA A 223 -2.33 1.35 -13.34
C ALA A 223 -1.88 2.11 -14.58
N TYR A 224 -1.21 3.23 -14.39
CA TYR A 224 -0.40 3.87 -15.43
C TYR A 224 0.95 3.14 -15.50
N LEU A 225 1.29 2.58 -16.66
CA LEU A 225 2.48 1.74 -16.82
C LEU A 225 3.51 2.38 -17.75
N PHE A 226 4.76 2.42 -17.27
CA PHE A 226 5.91 2.90 -18.04
C PHE A 226 6.98 1.82 -18.05
N GLN A 227 7.40 1.40 -19.25
CA GLN A 227 8.40 0.34 -19.40
C GLN A 227 9.79 0.86 -19.02
N LEU A 228 10.50 0.10 -18.17
CA LEU A 228 11.82 0.45 -17.64
C LEU A 228 12.97 -0.29 -18.35
N ASP A 229 12.69 -1.38 -19.04
CA ASP A 229 13.69 -2.19 -19.74
C ASP A 229 13.75 -1.91 -21.25
N GLU A 230 13.01 -0.91 -21.74
CA GLU A 230 13.10 -0.51 -23.14
C GLU A 230 14.50 0.06 -23.42
N LYS A 231 15.27 -0.59 -24.29
CA LYS A 231 16.58 -0.08 -24.71
C LYS A 231 16.36 1.24 -25.44
N PRO A 232 17.13 2.31 -25.13
CA PRO A 232 17.04 3.54 -25.90
C PRO A 232 17.30 3.19 -27.36
N ARG A 233 16.33 3.50 -28.24
CA ARG A 233 16.54 3.41 -29.69
C ARG A 233 17.66 4.39 -30.03
N TYR A 234 18.87 3.89 -30.21
CA TYR A 234 19.93 4.66 -30.84
C TYR A 234 19.47 4.99 -32.25
N ARG A 235 18.97 6.21 -32.43
CA ARG A 235 18.86 6.83 -33.75
C ARG A 235 20.28 7.28 -34.07
N TRP A 236 20.99 6.49 -34.88
CA TRP A 236 22.27 6.94 -35.42
C TRP A 236 22.00 8.17 -36.31
N PRO A 237 22.77 9.26 -36.18
CA PRO A 237 22.65 10.43 -37.05
C PRO A 237 22.95 10.08 -38.52
#